data_AF-A0AAV5UXM0-F1
#
_entry.id   AF-A0AAV5UXM0-F1
#
_cell.length_a   1.000
_cell.length_b   1.000
_cell.length_c   1.000
_cell.angle_alpha   90.00
_cell.angle_beta   90.00
_cell.angle_gamma   90.00
#
_symmetry.space_group_name_H-M   'P 1'
#
loop_
_entity.id
_entity.type
_entity.pdbx_description
1 polymer ?
#
loop_
_entity_poly.entity_id
_entity_poly.type
_entity_poly.pdbx_seq_one_letter_code
_entity_poly.pdbx_strand_id
1 'polypeptide(L)'
;MPALNDHRAMSEKTYNMHNIFLKILTIHALLPLSLVGAVTCVTLSIVGVHHPEIESMVFVLGMVPAVVNPAITVWFMKPYRHTKTMLVHYVHIPMMSVGFISSILLLLSIARATPQSSKNYAILLFWAASIDLLAICADIMSMERLTVRMPSVVFIAIGPCTRISTDVCNYCNSLFCVTMIQSLILQCISFWYRARVLHKPPPAVLPLNLVVIASTIPNIVHMIVFKQMKDYDPVLLDAVQFLYPDTNWSGAHLYGVVSLTSTIPNLTFGYFFLITSILLCYLIIMRSRVSDVVTQLKIRRSISEKTYQMHHIFLKILTIHALLPLSTSGAVVLSALFIIGFHGPELESLNFTLAIFPACVGPAITMWYMKPYRVYVVLASLFFTEKMSAINGSGKSFLHQV
;
A
#
# COMPACT_ATOMS: atom_id res chain seq x y z
N MET A 1 28.01 -58.34 -29.07
CA MET A 1 27.18 -57.57 -28.10
C MET A 1 26.92 -56.21 -28.72
N PRO A 2 25.71 -55.93 -29.24
CA PRO A 2 25.38 -54.62 -29.79
C PRO A 2 25.17 -53.62 -28.63
N ALA A 3 25.71 -52.43 -28.79
CA ALA A 3 25.62 -51.33 -27.85
C ALA A 3 24.17 -50.92 -27.60
N LEU A 4 23.71 -51.03 -26.36
CA LEU A 4 22.57 -50.27 -25.82
C LEU A 4 23.01 -48.81 -25.68
N ASN A 5 23.03 -48.07 -26.78
CA ASN A 5 23.38 -46.65 -26.77
C ASN A 5 22.10 -45.79 -26.82
N ASP A 6 21.73 -45.36 -25.61
CA ASP A 6 21.26 -44.01 -25.29
C ASP A 6 20.03 -43.48 -26.04
N HIS A 7 18.87 -44.11 -25.80
CA HIS A 7 17.60 -43.40 -25.92
C HIS A 7 17.50 -42.33 -24.81
N ARG A 8 18.17 -41.18 -24.99
CA ARG A 8 17.70 -39.93 -24.36
C ARG A 8 16.33 -39.61 -24.95
N ALA A 9 15.29 -40.22 -24.39
CA ALA A 9 13.90 -40.09 -24.83
C ALA A 9 13.36 -38.65 -24.73
N MET A 10 14.14 -37.73 -24.15
CA MET A 10 13.74 -36.37 -23.90
C MET A 10 14.91 -35.43 -24.14
N SER A 11 14.69 -34.38 -24.95
CA SER A 11 15.69 -33.34 -25.16
C SER A 11 16.02 -32.64 -23.83
N GLU A 12 17.25 -32.16 -23.67
CA GLU A 12 17.70 -31.44 -22.48
C GLU A 12 16.81 -30.20 -22.18
N LYS A 13 16.32 -29.55 -23.24
CA LYS A 13 15.35 -28.44 -23.14
C LYS A 13 14.02 -28.89 -22.51
N THR A 14 13.51 -30.04 -22.94
CA THR A 14 12.26 -30.62 -22.41
C THR A 14 12.44 -31.10 -20.98
N TYR A 15 13.58 -31.72 -20.64
CA TYR A 15 13.92 -32.12 -19.28
C TYR A 15 13.97 -30.91 -18.33
N ASN A 16 14.66 -29.84 -18.73
CA ASN A 16 14.74 -28.60 -17.94
C ASN A 16 13.36 -27.95 -17.75
N MET A 17 12.52 -27.95 -18.78
CA MET A 17 11.14 -27.48 -18.68
C MET A 17 10.33 -28.30 -17.68
N HIS A 18 10.45 -29.63 -17.73
CA HIS A 18 9.74 -30.54 -16.82
C HIS A 18 10.20 -30.36 -15.36
N ASN A 19 11.50 -30.18 -15.13
CA ASN A 19 12.04 -29.91 -13.80
C ASN A 19 11.52 -28.58 -13.22
N ILE A 20 11.37 -27.54 -14.06
CA ILE A 20 10.74 -26.27 -13.65
C ILE A 20 9.27 -26.50 -13.29
N PHE A 21 8.51 -27.25 -14.09
CA PHE A 21 7.11 -27.57 -13.77
C PHE A 21 6.96 -28.35 -12.47
N LEU A 22 7.83 -29.33 -12.21
CA LEU A 22 7.82 -30.07 -10.94
C LEU A 22 8.08 -29.13 -9.76
N LYS A 23 9.00 -28.17 -9.87
CA LYS A 23 9.20 -27.15 -8.82
C LYS A 23 7.95 -26.31 -8.59
N ILE A 24 7.29 -25.85 -9.65
CA ILE A 24 6.03 -25.09 -9.54
C ILE A 24 4.97 -25.91 -8.83
N LEU A 25 4.73 -27.14 -9.30
CA LEU A 25 3.72 -28.04 -8.78
C LEU A 25 3.98 -28.40 -7.32
N THR A 26 5.24 -28.60 -6.94
CA THR A 26 5.62 -28.82 -5.52
C THR A 26 5.27 -27.61 -4.67
N ILE A 27 5.56 -26.38 -5.12
CA ILE A 27 5.21 -25.18 -4.33
C ILE A 27 3.69 -24.99 -4.30
N HIS A 28 2.98 -25.22 -5.42
CA HIS A 28 1.51 -25.19 -5.46
C HIS A 28 0.88 -26.22 -4.54
N ALA A 29 1.47 -27.42 -4.42
CA ALA A 29 1.01 -28.45 -3.51
C ALA A 29 1.22 -28.08 -2.03
N LEU A 30 2.17 -27.19 -1.72
CA LEU A 30 2.40 -26.67 -0.37
C LEU A 30 1.48 -25.49 -0.01
N LEU A 31 0.94 -24.75 -0.98
CA LEU A 31 0.07 -23.60 -0.72
C LEU A 31 -1.18 -23.93 0.12
N PRO A 32 -1.89 -25.06 -0.11
CA PRO A 32 -2.99 -25.48 0.75
C PRO A 32 -2.64 -25.67 2.23
N LEU A 33 -1.36 -25.77 2.62
CA LEU A 33 -0.98 -25.81 4.04
C LEU A 33 -1.37 -24.52 4.78
N SER A 34 -1.44 -23.38 4.09
CA SER A 34 -1.99 -22.15 4.68
C SER A 34 -3.46 -22.31 5.11
N LEU A 35 -4.25 -23.11 4.39
CA LEU A 35 -5.64 -23.43 4.77
C LEU A 35 -5.71 -24.30 6.02
N VAL A 36 -4.71 -25.15 6.27
CA VAL A 36 -4.62 -25.90 7.54
C VAL A 36 -4.46 -24.93 8.71
N GLY A 37 -3.67 -23.86 8.53
CA GLY A 37 -3.59 -22.76 9.50
C GLY A 37 -4.95 -22.06 9.69
N ALA A 38 -5.65 -21.74 8.60
CA ALA A 38 -6.98 -21.14 8.67
C ALA A 38 -7.98 -22.03 9.43
N VAL A 39 -8.01 -23.34 9.14
CA VAL A 39 -8.85 -24.33 9.83
C VAL A 39 -8.47 -24.44 11.31
N THR A 40 -7.18 -24.35 11.64
CA THR A 40 -6.69 -24.33 13.03
C THR A 40 -7.22 -23.10 13.76
N CYS A 41 -7.15 -21.92 13.15
CA CYS A 41 -7.71 -20.68 13.69
C CYS A 41 -9.25 -20.77 13.91
N VAL A 42 -9.98 -21.37 12.96
CA VAL A 42 -11.42 -21.62 13.12
C VAL A 42 -11.69 -22.59 14.27
N THR A 43 -10.91 -23.68 14.36
CA THR A 43 -11.06 -24.69 15.43
C THR A 43 -10.81 -24.07 16.80
N LEU A 44 -9.77 -23.23 16.93
CA LEU A 44 -9.51 -22.46 18.15
C LEU A 44 -10.69 -21.55 18.52
N SER A 45 -11.31 -20.91 17.53
CA SER A 45 -12.50 -20.09 17.75
C SER A 45 -13.72 -20.93 18.21
N ILE A 46 -13.89 -22.16 17.71
CA ILE A 46 -14.97 -23.07 18.13
C ILE A 46 -14.74 -23.59 19.55
N VAL A 47 -13.49 -23.83 19.95
CA VAL A 47 -13.11 -24.29 21.30
C VAL A 47 -13.23 -23.16 22.36
N GLY A 48 -13.70 -21.97 21.95
CA GLY A 48 -13.96 -20.84 22.84
C GLY A 48 -12.78 -19.88 22.99
N VAL A 49 -11.70 -20.05 22.21
CA VAL A 49 -10.60 -19.08 22.14
C VAL A 49 -11.01 -17.96 21.18
N HIS A 50 -11.87 -17.08 21.66
CA HIS A 50 -12.33 -15.92 20.89
C HIS A 50 -11.32 -14.78 21.00
N HIS A 51 -10.49 -14.63 19.95
CA HIS A 51 -9.64 -13.46 19.79
C HIS A 51 -9.86 -12.85 18.39
N PRO A 52 -10.09 -11.53 18.27
CA PRO A 52 -10.35 -10.89 16.98
C PRO A 52 -9.20 -11.03 15.98
N GLU A 53 -7.98 -11.27 16.45
CA GLU A 53 -6.82 -11.56 15.59
C GLU A 53 -6.90 -12.96 14.98
N ILE A 54 -7.39 -13.97 15.73
CA ILE A 54 -7.58 -15.33 15.23
C ILE A 54 -8.66 -15.33 14.15
N GLU A 55 -9.76 -14.61 14.36
CA GLU A 55 -10.83 -14.45 13.36
C GLU A 55 -10.30 -13.79 12.08
N SER A 56 -9.43 -12.78 12.22
CA SER A 56 -8.82 -12.09 11.07
C SER A 56 -7.79 -12.97 10.35
N MET A 57 -7.02 -13.78 11.08
CA MET A 57 -6.03 -14.72 10.53
C MET A 57 -6.67 -15.76 9.62
N VAL A 58 -7.91 -16.20 9.88
CA VAL A 58 -8.64 -17.13 9.00
C VAL A 58 -8.74 -16.58 7.57
N PHE A 59 -9.09 -15.31 7.42
CA PHE A 59 -9.23 -14.66 6.11
C PHE A 59 -7.88 -14.45 5.45
N VAL A 60 -6.87 -14.00 6.22
CA VAL A 60 -5.51 -13.79 5.70
C VAL A 60 -4.93 -15.10 5.16
N LEU A 61 -5.00 -16.17 5.95
CA LEU A 61 -4.50 -17.50 5.57
C LEU A 61 -5.32 -18.10 4.41
N GLY A 62 -6.63 -17.85 4.38
CA GLY A 62 -7.51 -18.25 3.27
C GLY A 62 -7.18 -17.59 1.93
N MET A 63 -6.64 -16.36 1.95
CA MET A 63 -6.26 -15.63 0.74
C MET A 63 -4.91 -16.06 0.17
N VAL A 64 -4.02 -16.66 0.97
CA VAL A 64 -2.65 -17.03 0.56
C VAL A 64 -2.64 -17.91 -0.71
N PRO A 65 -3.41 -19.01 -0.82
CA PRO A 65 -3.39 -19.82 -2.04
C PRO A 65 -3.89 -19.05 -3.27
N ALA A 66 -4.95 -18.25 -3.12
CA ALA A 66 -5.55 -17.50 -4.21
C ALA A 66 -4.61 -16.42 -4.78
N VAL A 67 -3.80 -15.79 -3.93
CA VAL A 67 -2.84 -14.76 -4.33
C VAL A 67 -1.53 -15.37 -4.82
N VAL A 68 -1.01 -16.36 -4.11
CA VAL A 68 0.35 -16.88 -4.34
C VAL A 68 0.38 -17.90 -5.49
N ASN A 69 -0.70 -18.64 -5.74
CA ASN A 69 -0.78 -19.62 -6.85
C ASN A 69 -0.56 -18.98 -8.24
N PRO A 70 -1.32 -17.94 -8.64
CA PRO A 70 -1.07 -17.25 -9.91
C PRO A 70 0.30 -16.54 -9.91
N ALA A 71 0.76 -16.00 -8.78
CA ALA A 71 2.07 -15.36 -8.68
C ALA A 71 3.22 -16.34 -8.97
N ILE A 72 3.22 -17.54 -8.37
CA ILE A 72 4.22 -18.59 -8.62
C ILE A 72 4.16 -19.08 -10.08
N THR A 73 2.94 -19.27 -10.61
CA THR A 73 2.75 -19.75 -11.98
C THR A 73 3.38 -18.77 -12.98
N VAL A 74 3.08 -17.48 -12.81
CA VAL A 74 3.71 -16.42 -13.59
C VAL A 74 5.22 -16.41 -13.33
N TRP A 75 5.67 -16.50 -12.09
CA TRP A 75 7.09 -16.47 -11.72
C TRP A 75 7.97 -17.48 -12.47
N PHE A 76 7.54 -18.73 -12.55
CA PHE A 76 8.41 -19.81 -13.05
C PHE A 76 8.21 -20.13 -14.54
N MET A 77 7.06 -19.83 -15.14
CA MET A 77 6.85 -20.14 -16.56
C MET A 77 7.65 -19.20 -17.48
N LYS A 78 8.53 -19.78 -18.30
CA LYS A 78 9.44 -19.09 -19.23
C LYS A 78 8.74 -18.24 -20.31
N PRO A 79 7.68 -18.69 -21.00
CA PRO A 79 7.02 -17.88 -22.05
C PRO A 79 6.33 -16.63 -21.51
N TYR A 80 5.98 -16.60 -20.22
CA TYR A 80 5.42 -15.41 -19.58
C TYR A 80 6.47 -14.39 -19.15
N ARG A 81 7.79 -14.65 -19.28
CA ARG A 81 8.85 -13.71 -18.86
C ARG A 81 8.81 -12.36 -19.58
N HIS A 82 8.42 -12.32 -20.85
CA HIS A 82 8.26 -11.05 -21.56
C HIS A 82 6.99 -10.27 -21.15
N THR A 83 6.00 -10.95 -20.57
CA THR A 83 4.73 -10.36 -20.08
C THR A 83 4.81 -9.94 -18.61
N LYS A 84 5.86 -10.32 -17.88
CA LYS A 84 6.02 -10.10 -16.43
C LYS A 84 6.19 -8.64 -16.03
N THR A 85 7.06 -7.92 -16.74
CA THR A 85 7.26 -6.48 -16.52
C THR A 85 5.97 -5.70 -16.80
N MET A 86 5.17 -6.17 -17.76
CA MET A 86 3.87 -5.59 -18.10
C MET A 86 2.84 -5.82 -16.99
N LEU A 87 2.81 -6.99 -16.35
CA LEU A 87 1.78 -7.33 -15.35
C LEU A 87 1.81 -6.40 -14.12
N VAL A 88 3.00 -6.11 -13.57
CA VAL A 88 3.13 -5.20 -12.42
C VAL A 88 2.67 -3.79 -12.81
N HIS A 89 3.05 -3.30 -13.99
CA HIS A 89 2.57 -2.02 -14.51
C HIS A 89 1.04 -2.01 -14.75
N TYR A 90 0.47 -3.12 -15.25
CA TYR A 90 -0.97 -3.28 -15.46
C TYR A 90 -1.77 -3.30 -14.15
N VAL A 91 -1.17 -3.65 -13.01
CA VAL A 91 -1.83 -3.56 -11.70
C VAL A 91 -1.58 -2.21 -11.06
N HIS A 92 -0.33 -1.73 -11.11
CA HIS A 92 0.11 -0.54 -10.42
C HIS A 92 -0.55 0.73 -11.00
N ILE A 93 -0.62 0.89 -12.33
CA ILE A 93 -1.20 2.09 -12.96
C ILE A 93 -2.71 2.23 -12.68
N PRO A 94 -3.56 1.20 -12.85
CA PRO A 94 -4.98 1.31 -12.49
C PRO A 94 -5.19 1.55 -11.01
N MET A 95 -4.39 0.93 -10.13
CA MET A 95 -4.47 1.13 -8.70
C MET A 95 -4.19 2.60 -8.32
N MET A 96 -3.11 3.20 -8.85
CA MET A 96 -2.81 4.62 -8.66
C MET A 96 -3.91 5.51 -9.23
N SER A 97 -4.47 5.16 -10.40
CA SER A 97 -5.56 5.93 -11.03
C SER A 97 -6.82 5.95 -10.16
N VAL A 98 -7.23 4.79 -9.65
CA VAL A 98 -8.36 4.68 -8.72
C VAL A 98 -8.07 5.45 -7.43
N GLY A 99 -6.86 5.29 -6.88
CA GLY A 99 -6.40 6.03 -5.71
C GLY A 99 -6.52 7.54 -5.90
N PHE A 100 -5.93 8.07 -6.97
CA PHE A 100 -5.92 9.49 -7.30
C PHE A 100 -7.34 10.07 -7.42
N ILE A 101 -8.20 9.41 -8.21
CA ILE A 101 -9.60 9.82 -8.38
C ILE A 101 -10.33 9.79 -7.03
N SER A 102 -10.12 8.72 -6.25
CA SER A 102 -10.79 8.55 -4.97
C SER A 102 -10.36 9.58 -3.92
N SER A 103 -9.08 9.95 -3.87
CA SER A 103 -8.56 11.01 -3.01
C SER A 103 -9.17 12.38 -3.35
N ILE A 104 -9.24 12.72 -4.64
CA ILE A 104 -9.86 13.97 -5.09
C ILE A 104 -11.34 14.01 -4.73
N LEU A 105 -12.08 12.94 -5.03
CA LEU A 105 -13.50 12.84 -4.69
C LEU A 105 -13.73 12.92 -3.18
N LEU A 106 -12.85 12.31 -2.37
CA LEU A 106 -12.93 12.40 -0.92
C LEU A 106 -12.68 13.83 -0.43
N LEU A 107 -11.66 14.52 -0.95
CA LEU A 107 -11.39 15.92 -0.60
C LEU A 107 -12.57 16.83 -0.95
N LEU A 108 -13.16 16.65 -2.14
CA LEU A 108 -14.37 17.38 -2.55
C LEU A 108 -15.57 17.06 -1.65
N SER A 109 -15.74 15.79 -1.27
CA SER A 109 -16.80 15.34 -0.37
C SER A 109 -16.64 15.93 1.03
N ILE A 110 -15.41 16.00 1.54
CA ILE A 110 -15.11 16.62 2.83
C ILE A 110 -15.45 18.11 2.79
N ALA A 111 -15.06 18.82 1.72
CA ALA A 111 -15.31 20.24 1.57
C ALA A 111 -16.82 20.57 1.47
N ARG A 112 -17.62 19.73 0.80
CA ARG A 112 -19.02 20.06 0.47
C ARG A 112 -20.09 19.31 1.26
N ALA A 113 -19.80 18.11 1.78
CA ALA A 113 -20.81 17.21 2.35
C ALA A 113 -20.60 16.89 3.83
N THR A 114 -19.62 17.50 4.50
CA THR A 114 -19.36 17.25 5.93
C THR A 114 -20.47 17.84 6.82
N PRO A 115 -21.18 17.02 7.61
CA PRO A 115 -22.20 17.52 8.52
C PRO A 115 -21.57 18.24 9.73
N GLN A 116 -22.30 19.22 10.28
CA GLN A 116 -21.84 20.03 11.43
C GLN A 116 -21.36 19.18 12.61
N SER A 117 -22.03 18.05 12.87
CA SER A 117 -21.74 17.14 13.99
C SER A 117 -20.40 16.41 13.89
N SER A 118 -19.76 16.37 12.71
CA SER A 118 -18.46 15.69 12.51
C SER A 118 -17.37 16.60 11.95
N LYS A 119 -17.57 17.94 11.98
CA LYS A 119 -16.62 18.92 11.44
C LYS A 119 -15.21 18.76 12.01
N ASN A 120 -15.09 18.47 13.30
CA ASN A 120 -13.78 18.33 13.94
C ASN A 120 -13.02 17.09 13.42
N TYR A 121 -13.73 15.98 13.16
CA TYR A 121 -13.11 14.77 12.61
C TYR A 121 -12.77 14.91 11.12
N ALA A 122 -13.55 15.70 10.38
CA ALA A 122 -13.33 15.94 8.96
C ALA A 122 -11.96 16.59 8.65
N ILE A 123 -11.38 17.31 9.61
CA ILE A 123 -10.02 17.86 9.49
C ILE A 123 -8.98 16.74 9.41
N LEU A 124 -9.11 15.69 10.22
CA LEU A 124 -8.19 14.55 10.17
C LEU A 124 -8.33 13.80 8.85
N LEU A 125 -9.57 13.64 8.37
CA LEU A 125 -9.82 13.04 7.05
C LEU A 125 -9.25 13.91 5.91
N PHE A 126 -9.31 15.23 6.04
CA PHE A 126 -8.74 16.15 5.06
C PHE A 126 -7.22 15.99 4.98
N TRP A 127 -6.54 15.98 6.14
CA TRP A 127 -5.09 15.74 6.19
C TRP A 127 -4.71 14.37 5.66
N ALA A 128 -5.44 13.32 6.03
CA ALA A 128 -5.21 11.96 5.54
C ALA A 128 -5.33 11.89 4.00
N ALA A 129 -6.45 12.38 3.45
CA ALA A 129 -6.67 12.37 2.01
C ALA A 129 -5.65 13.24 1.24
N SER A 130 -5.18 14.34 1.84
CA SER A 130 -4.14 15.19 1.25
C SER A 130 -2.78 14.50 1.22
N ILE A 131 -2.40 13.82 2.30
CA ILE A 131 -1.16 13.04 2.37
C ILE A 131 -1.20 11.86 1.41
N ASP A 132 -2.33 11.14 1.34
CA ASP A 132 -2.49 10.02 0.40
C ASP A 132 -2.41 10.50 -1.06
N LEU A 133 -3.01 11.66 -1.38
CA LEU A 133 -2.89 12.26 -2.71
C LEU A 133 -1.43 12.65 -3.03
N LEU A 134 -0.71 13.25 -2.07
CA LEU A 134 0.70 13.60 -2.25
C LEU A 134 1.57 12.36 -2.47
N ALA A 135 1.32 11.27 -1.73
CA ALA A 135 2.01 10.00 -1.89
C ALA A 135 1.82 9.44 -3.31
N ILE A 136 0.56 9.41 -3.78
CA ILE A 136 0.22 8.91 -5.13
C ILE A 136 0.86 9.79 -6.20
N CYS A 137 0.83 11.12 -6.07
CA CYS A 137 1.48 12.01 -7.02
C CYS A 137 2.99 11.81 -7.06
N ALA A 138 3.64 11.63 -5.90
CA ALA A 138 5.06 11.38 -5.81
C ALA A 138 5.45 10.04 -6.49
N ASP A 139 4.67 8.98 -6.26
CA ASP A 139 4.89 7.65 -6.85
C ASP A 139 4.63 7.64 -8.37
N ILE A 140 3.56 8.31 -8.84
CA ILE A 140 3.32 8.52 -10.28
C ILE A 140 4.50 9.22 -10.94
N MET A 141 5.08 10.22 -10.28
CA MET A 141 6.19 11.00 -10.81
C MET A 141 7.47 10.19 -10.88
N SER A 142 7.76 9.36 -9.88
CA SER A 142 9.03 8.63 -9.81
C SER A 142 9.01 7.26 -10.47
N MET A 143 7.90 6.51 -10.35
CA MET A 143 7.74 5.11 -10.77
C MET A 143 9.03 4.31 -10.57
N GLU A 144 9.26 3.91 -9.32
CA GLU A 144 10.53 3.36 -8.89
C GLU A 144 10.55 1.83 -8.77
N ARG A 145 11.76 1.30 -8.91
CA ARG A 145 12.12 -0.04 -8.46
C ARG A 145 13.29 0.06 -7.47
N LEU A 146 13.24 -0.77 -6.43
CA LEU A 146 14.24 -0.84 -5.38
C LEU A 146 15.11 -2.09 -5.55
N THR A 147 16.41 -1.91 -5.75
CA THR A 147 17.39 -2.99 -5.81
C THR A 147 18.35 -2.86 -4.64
N VAL A 148 18.73 -3.97 -4.00
CA VAL A 148 19.66 -3.97 -2.86
C VAL A 148 20.84 -4.90 -3.16
N ARG A 149 22.07 -4.39 -3.13
CA ARG A 149 23.29 -5.20 -3.20
C ARG A 149 24.18 -4.78 -2.06
N MET A 150 24.17 -5.53 -0.95
CA MET A 150 24.87 -5.12 0.26
C MET A 150 26.35 -4.73 -0.03
N PRO A 151 26.81 -3.58 0.46
CA PRO A 151 26.12 -2.64 1.37
C PRO A 151 25.27 -1.56 0.67
N SER A 152 25.19 -1.57 -0.65
CA SER A 152 24.52 -0.54 -1.46
C SER A 152 23.01 -0.76 -1.64
N VAL A 153 22.26 0.33 -1.72
CA VAL A 153 20.84 0.35 -2.08
C VAL A 153 20.66 1.26 -3.27
N VAL A 154 20.03 0.77 -4.32
CA VAL A 154 19.85 1.49 -5.58
C VAL A 154 18.37 1.65 -5.87
N PHE A 155 17.97 2.89 -6.12
CA PHE A 155 16.66 3.25 -6.65
C PHE A 155 16.81 3.58 -8.12
N ILE A 156 15.89 3.02 -8.91
CA ILE A 156 15.90 3.19 -10.36
C ILE A 156 14.56 3.79 -10.75
N ALA A 157 14.57 5.03 -11.21
CA ALA A 157 13.37 5.75 -11.58
C ALA A 157 13.07 5.58 -13.07
N ILE A 158 11.79 5.35 -13.39
CA ILE A 158 11.28 5.18 -14.77
C ILE A 158 10.16 6.20 -15.05
N GLY A 159 9.69 6.92 -14.03
CA GLY A 159 8.55 7.82 -14.12
C GLY A 159 8.83 9.14 -14.85
N PRO A 160 7.81 10.01 -15.00
CA PRO A 160 7.92 11.32 -15.64
C PRO A 160 9.03 12.23 -15.09
N CYS A 161 9.45 12.07 -13.83
CA CYS A 161 10.55 12.83 -13.23
C CYS A 161 11.86 12.71 -14.01
N THR A 162 12.08 11.58 -14.70
CA THR A 162 13.29 11.30 -15.49
C THR A 162 13.48 12.30 -16.63
N ARG A 163 12.39 12.87 -17.14
CA ARG A 163 12.44 13.93 -18.17
C ARG A 163 12.91 15.29 -17.62
N ILE A 164 12.93 15.45 -16.31
CA ILE A 164 13.31 16.70 -15.64
C ILE A 164 14.74 16.56 -15.10
N SER A 165 14.95 15.70 -14.11
CA SER A 165 16.27 15.37 -13.58
C SER A 165 16.22 14.19 -12.61
N THR A 166 17.37 13.56 -12.39
CA THR A 166 17.54 12.54 -11.34
C THR A 166 17.27 13.09 -9.94
N ASP A 167 17.58 14.37 -9.69
CA ASP A 167 17.34 14.99 -8.37
C ASP A 167 15.84 15.16 -8.08
N VAL A 168 15.03 15.47 -9.09
CA VAL A 168 13.57 15.52 -8.95
C VAL A 168 13.01 14.12 -8.66
N CYS A 169 13.53 13.08 -9.31
CA CYS A 169 13.16 11.70 -8.97
C CYS A 169 13.52 11.36 -7.52
N ASN A 170 14.73 11.70 -7.09
CA ASN A 170 15.17 11.49 -5.71
C ASN A 170 14.28 12.23 -4.70
N TYR A 171 13.87 13.46 -5.02
CA TYR A 171 12.94 14.24 -4.20
C TYR A 171 11.55 13.59 -4.14
N CYS A 172 10.99 13.17 -5.27
CA CYS A 172 9.71 12.46 -5.33
C CYS A 172 9.75 11.18 -4.49
N ASN A 173 10.80 10.37 -4.60
CA ASN A 173 10.99 9.20 -3.74
C ASN A 173 10.97 9.57 -2.25
N SER A 174 11.75 10.57 -1.86
CA SER A 174 11.86 10.98 -0.46
C SER A 174 10.53 11.47 0.08
N LEU A 175 9.79 12.24 -0.73
CA LEU A 175 8.44 12.69 -0.40
C LEU A 175 7.48 11.49 -0.23
N PHE A 176 7.51 10.54 -1.17
CA PHE A 176 6.72 9.31 -1.10
C PHE A 176 6.99 8.53 0.20
N CYS A 177 8.25 8.21 0.51
CA CYS A 177 8.61 7.48 1.73
C CYS A 177 8.12 8.19 3.00
N VAL A 178 8.27 9.52 3.08
CA VAL A 178 7.86 10.26 4.26
C VAL A 178 6.34 10.38 4.37
N THR A 179 5.62 10.53 3.26
CA THR A 179 4.15 10.54 3.27
C THR A 179 3.57 9.21 3.77
N MET A 180 4.24 8.09 3.56
CA MET A 180 3.86 6.79 4.12
C MET A 180 3.87 6.78 5.65
N ILE A 181 4.97 7.24 6.26
CA ILE A 181 5.06 7.37 7.73
C ILE A 181 4.02 8.37 8.24
N GLN A 182 3.86 9.50 7.54
CA GLN A 182 2.88 10.52 7.91
C GLN A 182 1.44 9.97 7.89
N SER A 183 1.10 9.12 6.91
CA SER A 183 -0.23 8.48 6.85
C SER A 183 -0.47 7.59 8.08
N LEU A 184 0.52 6.80 8.52
CA LEU A 184 0.45 6.02 9.77
C LEU A 184 0.26 6.90 11.01
N ILE A 185 1.02 8.00 11.11
CA ILE A 185 0.89 8.96 12.21
C ILE A 185 -0.53 9.55 12.24
N LEU A 186 -1.10 9.92 11.10
CA LEU A 186 -2.47 10.42 11.00
C LEU A 186 -3.51 9.39 11.41
N GLN A 187 -3.29 8.10 11.11
CA GLN A 187 -4.12 7.01 11.61
C GLN A 187 -4.03 6.90 13.15
N CYS A 188 -2.82 6.97 13.72
CA CYS A 188 -2.61 6.98 15.17
C CYS A 188 -3.35 8.14 15.85
N ILE A 189 -3.21 9.35 15.29
CA ILE A 189 -3.92 10.55 15.76
C ILE A 189 -5.44 10.35 15.65
N SER A 190 -5.91 9.68 14.60
CA SER A 190 -7.34 9.41 14.41
C SER A 190 -7.89 8.45 15.47
N PHE A 191 -7.16 7.40 15.84
CA PHE A 191 -7.53 6.53 16.96
C PHE A 191 -7.46 7.25 18.31
N TRP A 192 -6.42 8.04 18.55
CA TRP A 192 -6.30 8.86 19.74
C TRP A 192 -7.47 9.85 19.88
N TYR A 193 -7.83 10.54 18.79
CA TYR A 193 -8.96 11.45 18.75
C TYR A 193 -10.26 10.73 19.12
N ARG A 194 -10.47 9.51 18.59
CA ARG A 194 -11.65 8.69 18.90
C ARG A 194 -11.68 8.27 20.38
N ALA A 195 -10.57 7.78 20.91
CA ALA A 195 -10.45 7.46 22.33
C ALA A 195 -10.76 8.66 23.22
N ARG A 196 -10.31 9.86 22.81
CA ARG A 196 -10.54 11.10 23.54
C ARG A 196 -12.00 11.53 23.54
N VAL A 197 -12.67 11.55 22.37
CA VAL A 197 -14.08 12.00 22.24
C VAL A 197 -15.04 11.14 23.08
N LEU A 198 -14.68 9.89 23.39
CA LEU A 198 -15.47 9.01 24.24
C LEU A 198 -15.43 9.38 25.74
N HIS A 199 -14.41 10.11 26.18
CA HIS A 199 -14.21 10.47 27.60
C HIS A 199 -14.20 11.98 27.86
N LYS A 200 -13.86 12.78 26.86
CA LYS A 200 -13.64 14.22 26.96
C LYS A 200 -14.32 14.92 25.78
N PRO A 201 -14.71 16.19 25.92
CA PRO A 201 -15.24 16.96 24.80
C PRO A 201 -14.25 16.96 23.62
N PRO A 202 -14.76 17.00 22.37
CA PRO A 202 -13.91 16.98 21.18
C PRO A 202 -12.97 18.19 21.20
N PRO A 203 -11.68 18.01 20.88
CA PRO A 203 -10.78 19.15 20.74
C PRO A 203 -11.31 20.10 19.66
N ALA A 204 -11.06 21.39 19.85
CA ALA A 204 -11.33 22.39 18.84
C ALA A 204 -10.46 22.16 17.59
N VAL A 205 -10.86 22.80 16.49
CA VAL A 205 -10.22 22.71 15.18
C VAL A 205 -8.74 23.11 15.21
N LEU A 206 -8.42 24.22 15.88
CA LEU A 206 -7.06 24.76 15.91
C LEU A 206 -6.07 23.83 16.64
N PRO A 207 -6.32 23.37 17.88
CA PRO A 207 -5.44 22.40 18.54
C PRO A 207 -5.22 21.12 17.73
N LEU A 208 -6.24 20.66 17.01
CA LEU A 208 -6.12 19.45 16.19
C LEU A 208 -5.18 19.65 15.00
N ASN A 209 -5.28 20.80 14.32
CA ASN A 209 -4.34 21.15 13.25
C ASN A 209 -2.92 21.32 13.78
N LEU A 210 -2.74 21.94 14.95
CA LEU A 210 -1.42 22.09 15.58
C LEU A 210 -0.79 20.74 15.91
N VAL A 211 -1.57 19.76 16.40
CA VAL A 211 -1.06 18.40 16.64
C VAL A 211 -0.60 17.74 15.34
N VAL A 212 -1.38 17.86 14.26
CA VAL A 212 -1.00 17.31 12.95
C VAL A 212 0.28 17.98 12.44
N ILE A 213 0.33 19.30 12.42
CA ILE A 213 1.50 20.06 11.95
C ILE A 213 2.75 19.72 12.78
N ALA A 214 2.63 19.70 14.10
CA ALA A 214 3.73 19.35 15.00
C ALA A 214 4.24 17.92 14.73
N SER A 215 3.35 16.97 14.45
CA SER A 215 3.72 15.59 14.11
C SER A 215 4.39 15.45 12.74
N THR A 216 4.18 16.42 11.83
CA THR A 216 4.79 16.44 10.50
C THR A 216 6.23 16.96 10.52
N ILE A 217 6.62 17.77 11.51
CA ILE A 217 7.96 18.40 11.56
C ILE A 217 9.10 17.35 11.53
N PRO A 218 9.10 16.29 12.36
CA PRO A 218 10.16 15.26 12.31
C PRO A 218 10.25 14.57 10.94
N ASN A 219 9.11 14.38 10.30
CA ASN A 219 9.00 13.78 8.98
C ASN A 219 9.58 14.68 7.88
N ILE A 220 9.39 16.00 7.95
CA ILE A 220 10.05 16.94 7.04
C ILE A 220 11.57 16.90 7.21
N VAL A 221 12.07 16.86 8.45
CA VAL A 221 13.51 16.73 8.71
C VAL A 221 14.05 15.42 8.14
N HIS A 222 13.33 14.30 8.36
CA HIS A 222 13.69 12.99 7.80
C HIS A 222 13.70 13.02 6.28
N MET A 223 12.74 13.68 5.62
CA MET A 223 12.69 13.83 4.16
C MET A 223 13.95 14.53 3.62
N ILE A 224 14.36 15.63 4.26
CA ILE A 224 15.53 16.41 3.85
C ILE A 224 16.79 15.56 3.97
N VAL A 225 16.98 14.91 5.13
CA VAL A 225 18.14 14.03 5.37
C VAL A 225 18.14 12.85 4.41
N PHE A 226 16.99 12.20 4.20
CA PHE A 226 16.84 11.04 3.31
C PHE A 226 17.10 11.38 1.85
N LYS A 227 16.72 12.57 1.38
CA LYS A 227 17.12 13.08 0.06
C LYS A 227 18.64 13.27 -0.01
N GLN A 228 19.22 13.96 0.97
CA GLN A 228 20.63 14.36 0.95
C GLN A 228 21.60 13.16 1.00
N MET A 229 21.23 12.08 1.67
CA MET A 229 22.05 10.87 1.73
C MET A 229 22.00 10.01 0.45
N LYS A 230 21.07 10.29 -0.46
CA LYS A 230 20.93 9.60 -1.73
C LYS A 230 21.61 10.41 -2.82
N ASP A 231 22.58 9.81 -3.49
CA ASP A 231 23.32 10.47 -4.58
C ASP A 231 23.51 9.51 -5.76
N TYR A 232 23.92 10.07 -6.90
CA TYR A 232 24.45 9.29 -8.00
C TYR A 232 25.93 9.00 -7.77
N ASP A 233 26.29 7.73 -7.67
CA ASP A 233 27.67 7.28 -7.51
C ASP A 233 27.96 6.15 -8.51
N PRO A 234 29.12 6.15 -9.21
CA PRO A 234 29.53 5.05 -10.07
C PRO A 234 29.45 3.65 -9.44
N VAL A 235 29.61 3.53 -8.12
CA VAL A 235 29.46 2.27 -7.38
C VAL A 235 28.03 1.72 -7.47
N LEU A 236 27.02 2.58 -7.55
CA LEU A 236 25.63 2.15 -7.73
C LEU A 236 25.41 1.55 -9.12
N LEU A 237 26.09 2.08 -10.14
CA LEU A 237 26.07 1.53 -11.49
C LEU A 237 26.72 0.13 -11.53
N ASP A 238 27.87 -0.05 -10.88
CA ASP A 238 28.50 -1.37 -10.74
C ASP A 238 27.57 -2.36 -10.03
N ALA A 239 26.86 -1.92 -8.98
CA ALA A 239 25.90 -2.75 -8.26
C ALA A 239 24.76 -3.27 -9.14
N VAL A 240 24.17 -2.43 -9.99
CA VAL A 240 23.09 -2.87 -10.88
C VAL A 240 23.60 -3.64 -12.09
N GLN A 241 24.79 -3.33 -12.61
CA GLN A 241 25.44 -4.08 -13.69
C GLN A 241 25.81 -5.50 -13.23
N PHE A 242 26.25 -5.65 -11.98
CA PHE A 242 26.51 -6.95 -11.39
C PHE A 242 25.25 -7.83 -11.30
N LEU A 243 24.13 -7.23 -10.88
CA LEU A 243 22.85 -7.95 -10.75
C LEU A 243 22.19 -8.24 -12.10
N TYR A 244 22.40 -7.36 -13.08
CA TYR A 244 21.74 -7.40 -14.38
C TYR A 244 22.76 -7.11 -15.50
N PRO A 245 23.71 -8.04 -15.78
CA PRO A 245 24.80 -7.81 -16.72
C PRO A 245 24.32 -7.64 -18.17
N ASP A 246 23.19 -8.27 -18.51
CA ASP A 246 22.63 -8.22 -19.87
C ASP A 246 21.84 -6.92 -20.15
N THR A 247 21.67 -6.04 -19.16
CA THR A 247 20.88 -4.81 -19.30
C THR A 247 21.77 -3.63 -19.68
N ASN A 248 21.38 -2.89 -20.73
CA ASN A 248 22.04 -1.63 -21.07
C ASN A 248 21.55 -0.52 -20.12
N TRP A 249 22.47 -0.01 -19.29
CA TRP A 249 22.21 1.04 -18.31
C TRP A 249 22.51 2.46 -18.82
N SER A 250 22.87 2.61 -20.09
CA SER A 250 23.11 3.93 -20.69
C SER A 250 21.86 4.80 -20.60
N GLY A 251 21.98 5.97 -19.97
CA GLY A 251 20.87 6.91 -19.78
C GLY A 251 19.89 6.53 -18.65
N ALA A 252 20.18 5.51 -17.85
CA ALA A 252 19.34 5.16 -16.70
C ALA A 252 19.47 6.21 -15.58
N HIS A 253 18.35 6.56 -14.95
CA HIS A 253 18.31 7.45 -13.79
C HIS A 253 18.43 6.62 -12.50
N LEU A 254 19.66 6.57 -11.97
CA LEU A 254 20.02 5.82 -10.77
C LEU A 254 20.35 6.80 -9.64
N TYR A 255 19.92 6.49 -8.43
CA TYR A 255 20.36 7.17 -7.20
C TYR A 255 20.20 6.24 -6.02
N GLY A 256 20.92 6.50 -4.94
CA GLY A 256 20.82 5.63 -3.79
C GLY A 256 21.94 5.82 -2.79
N VAL A 257 22.20 4.77 -2.03
CA VAL A 257 23.17 4.79 -0.94
C VAL A 257 24.28 3.81 -1.28
N VAL A 258 25.52 4.30 -1.27
CA VAL A 258 26.71 3.47 -1.52
C VAL A 258 26.92 2.45 -0.40
N SER A 259 26.73 2.86 0.86
CA SER A 259 26.85 1.96 2.00
C SER A 259 25.79 2.22 3.09
N LEU A 260 24.94 1.23 3.33
CA LEU A 260 24.00 1.15 4.45
C LEU A 260 24.68 1.00 5.82
N THR A 261 25.97 0.65 5.86
CA THR A 261 26.71 0.55 7.13
C THR A 261 27.20 1.90 7.63
N SER A 262 27.19 2.93 6.77
CA SER A 262 27.50 4.30 7.16
C SER A 262 26.46 4.84 8.14
N THR A 263 26.91 5.62 9.12
CA THR A 263 26.06 6.09 10.24
C THR A 263 24.79 6.79 9.79
N ILE A 264 24.88 7.76 8.87
CA ILE A 264 23.71 8.54 8.43
C ILE A 264 22.70 7.63 7.71
N PRO A 265 23.06 6.90 6.62
CA PRO A 265 22.11 5.99 5.98
C PRO A 265 21.51 4.93 6.91
N ASN A 266 22.33 4.35 7.79
CA ASN A 266 21.87 3.35 8.74
C ASN A 266 20.79 3.93 9.67
N LEU A 267 21.03 5.12 10.22
CA LEU A 267 20.07 5.80 11.10
C LEU A 267 18.80 6.18 10.34
N THR A 268 18.90 6.66 9.10
CA THR A 268 17.73 7.12 8.34
C THR A 268 16.84 5.96 7.88
N PHE A 269 17.41 4.85 7.40
CA PHE A 269 16.65 3.63 7.10
C PHE A 269 16.16 2.95 8.38
N GLY A 270 16.99 2.90 9.43
CA GLY A 270 16.62 2.37 10.74
C GLY A 270 15.43 3.10 11.34
N TYR A 271 15.40 4.44 11.25
CA TYR A 271 14.24 5.25 11.64
C TYR A 271 12.98 4.81 10.89
N PHE A 272 13.06 4.63 9.57
CA PHE A 272 11.91 4.23 8.75
C PHE A 272 11.30 2.89 9.22
N PHE A 273 12.13 1.86 9.41
CA PHE A 273 11.65 0.54 9.83
C PHE A 273 11.20 0.51 11.29
N LEU A 274 11.94 1.16 12.19
CA LEU A 274 11.64 1.17 13.63
C LEU A 274 10.36 1.95 13.93
N ILE A 275 10.24 3.18 13.40
CA ILE A 275 9.06 4.02 13.64
C ILE A 275 7.82 3.39 13.05
N THR A 276 7.89 2.82 11.84
CA THR A 276 6.77 2.09 11.25
C THR A 276 6.29 0.97 12.18
N SER A 277 7.21 0.15 12.68
CA SER A 277 6.88 -0.95 13.61
C SER A 277 6.25 -0.46 14.91
N ILE A 278 6.79 0.61 15.51
CA ILE A 278 6.26 1.21 16.74
C ILE A 278 4.83 1.76 16.51
N LEU A 279 4.61 2.46 15.40
CA LEU A 279 3.30 3.03 15.06
C LEU A 279 2.27 1.92 14.80
N LEU A 280 2.65 0.83 14.14
CA LEU A 280 1.74 -0.33 13.94
C LEU A 280 1.35 -0.97 15.27
N CYS A 281 2.29 -1.21 16.17
CA CYS A 281 2.00 -1.71 17.51
C CYS A 281 1.06 -0.77 18.28
N TYR A 282 1.32 0.54 18.21
CA TYR A 282 0.44 1.55 18.81
C TYR A 282 -0.97 1.51 18.24
N LEU A 283 -1.12 1.40 16.91
CA LEU A 283 -2.42 1.29 16.24
C LEU A 283 -3.21 0.08 16.73
N ILE A 284 -2.58 -1.09 16.81
CA ILE A 284 -3.21 -2.33 17.27
C ILE A 284 -3.72 -2.16 18.71
N ILE A 285 -2.86 -1.68 19.61
CA ILE A 285 -3.22 -1.44 21.02
C ILE A 285 -4.37 -0.45 21.14
N MET A 286 -4.27 0.70 20.45
CA MET A 286 -5.30 1.73 20.53
C MET A 286 -6.63 1.28 19.93
N ARG A 287 -6.61 0.49 18.86
CA ARG A 287 -7.82 -0.09 18.27
C ARG A 287 -8.56 -0.95 19.27
N SER A 288 -7.85 -1.85 19.96
CA SER A 288 -8.46 -2.72 20.97
C SER A 288 -9.06 -1.90 22.11
N ARG A 289 -8.32 -0.92 22.63
CA ARG A 289 -8.82 -0.02 23.70
C ARG A 289 -10.06 0.76 23.30
N VAL A 290 -10.11 1.33 22.10
CA VAL A 290 -11.30 2.09 21.65
C VAL A 290 -12.51 1.18 21.46
N SER A 291 -12.30 -0.03 20.91
CA SER A 291 -13.36 -1.03 20.76
C SER A 291 -13.98 -1.42 22.11
N ASP A 292 -13.14 -1.68 23.11
CA ASP A 292 -13.57 -2.07 24.46
C ASP A 292 -14.37 -0.95 25.12
N VAL A 293 -13.87 0.29 25.05
CA VAL A 293 -14.55 1.46 25.61
C VAL A 293 -15.92 1.68 24.97
N VAL A 294 -16.01 1.61 23.64
CA VAL A 294 -17.30 1.78 22.94
C VAL A 294 -18.31 0.71 23.35
N THR A 295 -17.85 -0.54 23.50
CA THR A 295 -18.69 -1.66 23.95
C THR A 295 -19.17 -1.45 25.38
N GLN A 296 -18.29 -1.03 26.28
CA GLN A 296 -18.64 -0.74 27.68
C GLN A 296 -19.65 0.42 27.81
N LEU A 297 -19.49 1.49 27.04
CA LEU A 297 -20.43 2.62 27.04
C LEU A 297 -21.82 2.22 26.55
N LYS A 298 -21.90 1.31 25.57
CA LYS A 298 -23.18 0.74 25.13
C LYS A 298 -23.85 -0.09 26.22
N ILE A 299 -23.09 -0.98 26.88
CA ILE A 299 -23.62 -1.83 27.97
C ILE A 299 -24.16 -0.96 29.11
N ARG A 300 -23.44 0.11 29.46
CA ARG A 300 -23.85 1.07 30.51
C ARG A 300 -24.99 2.00 30.10
N ARG A 301 -25.50 1.91 28.86
CA ARG A 301 -26.51 2.82 28.29
C ARG A 301 -26.16 4.30 28.42
N SER A 302 -24.86 4.65 28.45
CA SER A 302 -24.40 6.03 28.61
C SER A 302 -24.37 6.83 27.31
N ILE A 303 -24.60 6.18 26.17
CA ILE A 303 -24.66 6.79 24.84
C ILE A 303 -25.94 6.39 24.12
N SER A 304 -26.49 7.30 23.31
CA SER A 304 -27.66 7.01 22.48
C SER A 304 -27.33 5.96 21.40
N GLU A 305 -28.32 5.20 20.94
CA GLU A 305 -28.14 4.22 19.87
C GLU A 305 -27.62 4.89 18.58
N LYS A 306 -28.11 6.09 18.25
CA LYS A 306 -27.63 6.87 17.11
C LYS A 306 -26.14 7.22 17.24
N THR A 307 -25.69 7.65 18.42
CA THR A 307 -24.29 7.97 18.70
C THR A 307 -23.42 6.72 18.65
N TYR A 308 -23.87 5.61 19.23
CA TYR A 308 -23.18 4.32 19.17
C TYR A 308 -22.98 3.86 17.73
N GLN A 309 -24.02 3.87 16.90
CA GLN A 309 -23.93 3.47 15.50
C GLN A 309 -22.93 4.33 14.72
N MET A 310 -22.91 5.64 14.97
CA MET A 310 -21.92 6.53 14.37
C MET A 310 -20.49 6.16 14.77
N HIS A 311 -20.21 5.98 16.06
CA HIS A 311 -18.88 5.57 16.53
C HIS A 311 -18.46 4.19 16.02
N HIS A 312 -19.40 3.25 15.94
CA HIS A 312 -19.16 1.90 15.43
C HIS A 312 -18.81 1.91 13.93
N ILE A 313 -19.48 2.71 13.11
CA ILE A 313 -19.12 2.88 11.68
C ILE A 313 -17.71 3.44 11.56
N PHE A 314 -17.36 4.45 12.35
CA PHE A 314 -16.01 5.00 12.33
C PHE A 314 -14.97 3.96 12.77
N LEU A 315 -15.22 3.22 13.85
CA LEU A 315 -14.33 2.15 14.29
C LEU A 315 -14.10 1.09 13.21
N LYS A 316 -15.14 0.72 12.46
CA LYS A 316 -15.01 -0.20 11.32
C LYS A 316 -14.07 0.38 10.25
N ILE A 317 -14.28 1.62 9.84
CA ILE A 317 -13.42 2.31 8.85
C ILE A 317 -11.97 2.34 9.34
N LEU A 318 -11.75 2.85 10.55
CA LEU A 318 -10.42 2.95 11.15
C LEU A 318 -9.76 1.57 11.33
N THR A 319 -10.53 0.51 11.62
CA THR A 319 -9.99 -0.86 11.73
C THR A 319 -9.53 -1.35 10.36
N ILE A 320 -10.32 -1.15 9.29
CA ILE A 320 -9.89 -1.51 7.94
C ILE A 320 -8.64 -0.71 7.56
N HIS A 321 -8.61 0.59 7.85
CA HIS A 321 -7.43 1.42 7.64
C HIS A 321 -6.21 0.94 8.42
N ALA A 322 -6.38 0.44 9.65
CA ALA A 322 -5.29 -0.12 10.45
C ALA A 322 -4.75 -1.46 9.89
N LEU A 323 -5.53 -2.16 9.07
CA LEU A 323 -5.09 -3.37 8.36
C LEU A 323 -4.35 -3.04 7.05
N LEU A 324 -4.62 -1.89 6.42
CA LEU A 324 -3.95 -1.50 5.16
C LEU A 324 -2.42 -1.48 5.30
N PRO A 325 -1.82 -0.94 6.38
CA PRO A 325 -0.38 -0.97 6.57
C PRO A 325 0.25 -2.37 6.61
N LEU A 326 -0.51 -3.46 6.77
CA LEU A 326 0.05 -4.81 6.62
C LEU A 326 0.63 -5.04 5.22
N SER A 327 0.12 -4.34 4.19
CA SER A 327 0.75 -4.37 2.86
C SER A 327 2.16 -3.79 2.89
N THR A 328 2.39 -2.73 3.67
CA THR A 328 3.72 -2.12 3.85
C THR A 328 4.68 -3.04 4.57
N SER A 329 4.20 -3.84 5.52
CA SER A 329 5.01 -4.93 6.12
C SER A 329 5.44 -5.95 5.08
N GLY A 330 4.60 -6.23 4.08
CA GLY A 330 4.97 -7.04 2.92
C GLY A 330 6.13 -6.44 2.12
N ALA A 331 6.17 -5.12 1.93
CA ALA A 331 7.30 -4.42 1.32
C ALA A 331 8.59 -4.55 2.16
N VAL A 332 8.50 -4.48 3.49
CA VAL A 332 9.65 -4.73 4.38
C VAL A 332 10.19 -6.16 4.21
N VAL A 333 9.30 -7.16 4.11
CA VAL A 333 9.70 -8.55 3.87
C VAL A 333 10.37 -8.70 2.50
N LEU A 334 9.84 -8.08 1.45
CA LEU A 334 10.49 -8.07 0.13
C LEU A 334 11.88 -7.43 0.18
N SER A 335 12.02 -6.31 0.89
CA SER A 335 13.31 -5.65 1.08
C SER A 335 14.32 -6.57 1.79
N ALA A 336 13.88 -7.36 2.78
CA ALA A 336 14.72 -8.36 3.43
C ALA A 336 15.10 -9.52 2.48
N LEU A 337 14.20 -9.93 1.59
CA LEU A 337 14.52 -10.94 0.56
C LEU A 337 15.58 -10.42 -0.42
N PHE A 338 15.57 -9.13 -0.76
CA PHE A 338 16.60 -8.51 -1.60
C PHE A 338 17.97 -8.59 -0.94
N ILE A 339 18.06 -8.40 0.39
CA ILE A 339 19.32 -8.54 1.14
C ILE A 339 19.88 -9.96 1.05
N ILE A 340 19.01 -10.98 1.00
CA ILE A 340 19.39 -12.40 0.89
C ILE A 340 19.76 -12.80 -0.56
N GLY A 341 19.58 -11.90 -1.53
CA GLY A 341 19.95 -12.10 -2.94
C GLY A 341 18.79 -12.52 -3.85
N PHE A 342 17.54 -12.45 -3.38
CA PHE A 342 16.38 -12.71 -4.24
C PHE A 342 16.05 -11.47 -5.07
N HIS A 343 16.65 -11.36 -6.25
CA HIS A 343 16.41 -10.24 -7.17
C HIS A 343 15.49 -10.62 -8.33
N GLY A 344 14.70 -9.63 -8.76
CA GLY A 344 13.85 -9.72 -9.93
C GLY A 344 13.19 -8.36 -10.14
N PRO A 345 13.27 -7.73 -11.33
CA PRO A 345 12.73 -6.40 -11.58
C PRO A 345 11.27 -6.25 -11.14
N GLU A 346 10.50 -7.32 -11.26
CA GLU A 346 9.10 -7.36 -10.85
C GLU A 346 8.91 -7.35 -9.34
N LEU A 347 9.75 -8.04 -8.55
CA LEU A 347 9.69 -7.95 -7.09
C LEU A 347 10.10 -6.55 -6.62
N GLU A 348 11.12 -5.99 -7.25
CA GLU A 348 11.63 -4.66 -6.94
C GLU A 348 10.56 -3.58 -7.17
N SER A 349 9.75 -3.71 -8.23
CA SER A 349 8.57 -2.86 -8.46
C SER A 349 7.36 -3.23 -7.58
N LEU A 350 7.18 -4.52 -7.25
CA LEU A 350 6.13 -4.97 -6.33
C LEU A 350 6.31 -4.36 -4.94
N ASN A 351 7.55 -4.12 -4.50
CA ASN A 351 7.87 -3.46 -3.25
C ASN A 351 7.15 -2.09 -3.12
N PHE A 352 7.29 -1.23 -4.14
CA PHE A 352 6.60 0.06 -4.18
C PHE A 352 5.08 -0.09 -4.32
N THR A 353 4.63 -1.06 -5.11
CA THR A 353 3.20 -1.37 -5.28
C THR A 353 2.53 -1.73 -3.94
N LEU A 354 3.19 -2.55 -3.11
CA LEU A 354 2.70 -2.90 -1.77
C LEU A 354 2.75 -1.71 -0.81
N ALA A 355 3.76 -0.85 -0.96
CA ALA A 355 3.91 0.35 -0.15
C ALA A 355 2.83 1.40 -0.43
N ILE A 356 2.48 1.67 -1.69
CA ILE A 356 1.48 2.69 -2.07
C ILE A 356 0.03 2.22 -1.86
N PHE A 357 -0.21 0.90 -1.77
CA PHE A 357 -1.55 0.32 -1.63
C PHE A 357 -2.46 1.00 -0.58
N PRO A 358 -2.00 1.31 0.66
CA PRO A 358 -2.83 1.99 1.65
C PRO A 358 -3.34 3.36 1.20
N ALA A 359 -2.49 4.15 0.54
CA ALA A 359 -2.84 5.47 0.05
C ALA A 359 -3.87 5.39 -1.09
N CYS A 360 -3.81 4.35 -1.92
CA CYS A 360 -4.79 4.15 -2.99
C CYS A 360 -6.17 3.70 -2.48
N VAL A 361 -6.21 2.81 -1.48
CA VAL A 361 -7.47 2.16 -1.06
C VAL A 361 -8.13 2.91 0.11
N GLY A 362 -7.35 3.60 0.95
CA GLY A 362 -7.84 4.33 2.13
C GLY A 362 -8.96 5.33 1.84
N PRO A 363 -8.80 6.22 0.85
CA PRO A 363 -9.83 7.19 0.48
C PRO A 363 -11.11 6.54 -0.05
N ALA A 364 -10.98 5.50 -0.88
CA ALA A 364 -12.11 4.73 -1.40
C ALA A 364 -12.93 4.05 -0.28
N ILE A 365 -12.26 3.41 0.69
CA ILE A 365 -12.91 2.81 1.87
C ILE A 365 -13.68 3.88 2.65
N THR A 366 -13.05 5.04 2.89
CA THR A 366 -13.66 6.14 3.65
C THR A 366 -14.96 6.60 3.00
N MET A 367 -14.93 6.82 1.69
CA MET A 367 -16.13 7.22 0.94
C MET A 367 -17.22 6.16 0.96
N TRP A 368 -16.85 4.87 0.82
CA TRP A 368 -17.81 3.77 0.77
C TRP A 368 -18.65 3.64 2.05
N TYR A 369 -18.00 3.74 3.21
CA TYR A 369 -18.65 3.55 4.51
C TYR A 369 -19.27 4.85 5.06
N MET A 370 -18.76 6.03 4.72
CA MET A 370 -19.33 7.28 5.20
C MET A 370 -20.53 7.71 4.35
N LYS A 371 -21.74 7.47 4.87
CA LYS A 371 -23.02 7.83 4.23
C LYS A 371 -23.06 9.24 3.60
N PRO A 372 -22.70 10.34 4.29
CA PRO A 372 -22.79 11.67 3.68
C PRO A 372 -21.89 11.82 2.44
N TYR A 373 -20.73 11.18 2.44
CA TYR A 373 -19.78 11.24 1.31
C TYR A 373 -20.24 10.36 0.16
N ARG A 374 -20.71 9.14 0.44
CA ARG A 374 -21.28 8.26 -0.57
C ARG A 374 -22.46 8.90 -1.29
N VAL A 375 -23.38 9.53 -0.55
CA VAL A 375 -24.53 10.23 -1.14
C VAL A 375 -24.07 11.38 -2.03
N TYR A 376 -23.09 12.17 -1.58
CA TYR A 376 -22.54 13.25 -2.39
C TYR A 376 -21.91 12.74 -3.69
N VAL A 377 -21.11 11.67 -3.66
CA VAL A 377 -20.48 11.11 -4.86
C VAL A 377 -21.52 10.58 -5.85
N VAL A 378 -22.55 9.87 -5.37
CA VAL A 378 -23.63 9.37 -6.23
C VAL A 378 -24.43 10.52 -6.86
N LEU A 379 -24.71 11.58 -6.10
CA LEU A 379 -25.37 12.76 -6.65
C LEU A 379 -24.49 13.46 -7.69
N ALA A 380 -23.19 13.63 -7.39
CA ALA A 380 -22.25 14.24 -8.30
C ALA A 380 -22.11 13.44 -9.62
N SER A 381 -22.10 12.11 -9.56
CA SER A 381 -22.04 11.27 -10.76
C SER A 381 -23.32 11.33 -11.59
N LEU A 382 -24.50 11.41 -10.94
CA LEU A 382 -25.78 11.62 -11.63
C LEU A 382 -25.83 12.97 -12.35
N PHE A 383 -25.45 14.07 -11.67
CA PHE A 383 -25.37 15.40 -12.28
C PHE A 383 -24.38 15.45 -13.46
N PHE A 384 -23.26 14.74 -13.36
CA PHE A 384 -22.28 14.69 -14.44
C PHE A 384 -22.84 13.93 -15.66
N THR A 385 -23.59 12.84 -15.41
CA THR A 385 -24.23 12.04 -16.47
C THR A 385 -25.32 12.82 -17.18
N GLU A 386 -26.18 13.53 -16.45
CA GLU A 386 -27.20 14.41 -17.04
C GLU A 386 -26.58 15.52 -17.88
N LYS A 387 -25.51 16.16 -17.39
CA LYS A 387 -24.82 17.22 -18.11
C LYS A 387 -24.14 16.71 -19.39
N MET A 388 -23.52 15.53 -19.36
CA MET A 388 -22.96 14.90 -20.57
C MET A 388 -24.06 14.51 -21.56
N SER A 389 -25.21 14.02 -21.09
CA SER A 389 -26.37 13.75 -21.94
C SER A 389 -26.91 15.02 -22.60
N ALA A 390 -26.96 16.14 -21.88
CA ALA A 390 -27.39 17.43 -22.44
C ALA A 390 -26.39 17.99 -23.47
N ILE A 391 -25.09 17.79 -23.25
CA ILE A 391 -24.03 18.21 -24.20
C ILE A 391 -24.05 17.34 -25.46
N ASN A 392 -24.19 16.01 -25.32
CA ASN A 392 -24.30 15.10 -26.47
C ASN A 392 -25.65 15.21 -27.20
N GLY A 393 -26.71 15.62 -26.49
CA GLY A 393 -28.05 15.89 -27.05
C GLY A 393 -28.16 17.18 -27.88
N SER A 394 -27.13 18.05 -27.86
CA SER A 394 -27.04 19.26 -28.69
C SER A 394 -26.58 18.96 -30.13
N GLY A 395 -26.27 17.70 -30.45
CA GLY A 395 -25.67 17.30 -31.72
C GLY A 395 -26.38 16.14 -32.42
N LYS A 396 -27.72 16.14 -32.48
CA LYS A 396 -28.52 15.60 -33.61
C LYS A 396 -30.02 15.61 -33.30
N SER A 397 -30.74 16.49 -34.00
CA SER A 397 -32.07 16.20 -34.53
C SER A 397 -31.97 14.97 -35.44
N PHE A 398 -32.20 13.78 -34.90
CA PHE A 398 -32.43 12.50 -35.58
C PHE A 398 -32.92 11.56 -34.44
N LEU A 399 -34.18 11.18 -34.28
CA LEU A 399 -35.23 10.86 -35.24
C LEU A 399 -36.61 11.01 -34.58
N HIS A 400 -37.55 11.48 -35.39
CA HIS A 400 -38.97 11.19 -35.28
C HIS A 400 -39.19 9.67 -35.21
N GLN A 401 -40.21 9.24 -34.45
CA GLN A 401 -40.77 7.88 -34.35
C GLN A 401 -39.96 6.90 -33.50
N VAL A 402 -40.43 6.64 -32.26
CA VAL A 402 -41.36 5.55 -31.86
C VAL A 402 -41.91 5.88 -30.48
#